data_AF-G3INS1-F1
#
_entry.id   AF-G3INS1-F1
#
_cell.length_a   1.000
_cell.length_b   1.000
_cell.length_c   1.000
_cell.angle_alpha   90.00
_cell.angle_beta   90.00
_cell.angle_gamma   90.00
#
_symmetry.space_group_name_H-M   'P 1'
#
loop_
_entity.id
_entity.type
_entity.pdbx_description
1 polymer ?
#
loop_
_entity_poly.entity_id
_entity_poly.type
_entity_poly.pdbx_seq_one_letter_code
_entity_poly.pdbx_strand_id
1 'polypeptide(L)'
;GNPESCASRCNEKFNRGAVCQCDRQCPQHDDCCDDYGHLCTDLYSAPNSCQGRCREAYDKHHPCHCNERCRKFGDCCEDFDSLCGDHGQSAPSISIAPDTW
;
A
#
# COMPACT_ATOMS: atom_id res chain seq x y z
N GLY A 1 15.66 3.51 -16.28
CA GLY A 1 14.90 4.35 -15.33
C GLY A 1 15.61 5.68 -15.22
N ASN A 2 14.87 6.76 -14.97
CA ASN A 2 15.48 8.05 -14.64
C ASN A 2 16.13 7.92 -13.23
N PRO A 3 17.46 8.09 -13.08
CA PRO A 3 18.13 7.94 -11.79
C PRO A 3 17.75 9.02 -10.77
N GLU A 4 17.14 10.12 -11.21
CA GLU A 4 16.69 11.25 -10.38
C GLU A 4 15.24 11.08 -9.87
N SER A 5 14.58 9.98 -10.21
CA SER A 5 13.15 9.79 -9.97
C SER A 5 12.86 8.41 -9.42
N CYS A 6 11.85 8.32 -8.57
CA CYS A 6 11.32 7.08 -8.05
C CYS A 6 10.27 6.40 -8.94
N ALA A 7 10.00 6.93 -10.13
CA ALA A 7 9.14 6.29 -11.11
C ALA A 7 9.62 4.85 -11.40
N SER A 8 8.79 3.88 -11.00
CA SER A 8 9.10 2.44 -11.09
C SER A 8 10.30 1.96 -10.26
N ARG A 9 10.76 2.75 -9.29
CA ARG A 9 11.88 2.42 -8.37
C ARG A 9 11.47 2.35 -6.90
N CYS A 10 10.20 2.59 -6.58
CA CYS A 10 9.70 2.49 -5.22
C CYS A 10 9.98 1.12 -4.59
N ASN A 11 10.50 1.13 -3.35
CA ASN A 11 10.90 -0.06 -2.60
C ASN A 11 12.10 -0.82 -3.19
N GLU A 12 12.95 -0.16 -3.98
CA GLU A 12 14.23 -0.75 -4.36
C GLU A 12 15.12 -1.00 -3.13
N LYS A 13 16.20 -1.77 -3.29
CA LYS A 13 17.21 -1.90 -2.24
C LYS A 13 18.13 -0.68 -2.31
N PHE A 14 18.61 -0.25 -1.14
CA PHE A 14 19.63 0.78 -1.04
C PHE A 14 20.77 0.56 -2.03
N ASN A 15 21.09 1.59 -2.79
CA ASN A 15 22.17 1.59 -3.76
C ASN A 15 23.08 2.80 -3.54
N ARG A 16 24.28 2.55 -2.99
CA ARG A 16 25.29 3.58 -2.72
C ARG A 16 25.68 4.42 -3.96
N GLY A 17 25.51 3.87 -5.17
CA GLY A 17 25.82 4.56 -6.42
C GLY A 17 24.65 5.33 -7.03
N ALA A 18 23.46 5.31 -6.42
CA ALA A 18 22.31 6.07 -6.89
C ALA A 18 22.45 7.55 -6.50
N VAL A 19 21.94 8.44 -7.34
CA VAL A 19 21.93 9.90 -7.07
C VAL A 19 20.96 10.21 -5.94
N CYS A 20 19.87 9.46 -5.86
CA CYS A 20 18.88 9.46 -4.79
C CYS A 20 18.29 8.05 -4.61
N GLN A 21 17.83 7.75 -3.41
CA GLN A 21 17.25 6.48 -3.04
C GLN A 21 15.73 6.46 -3.20
N CYS A 22 15.20 5.28 -3.48
CA CYS A 22 13.76 5.01 -3.49
C CYS A 22 13.38 3.82 -2.59
N ASP A 23 14.28 3.45 -1.67
CA ASP A 23 14.02 2.46 -0.63
C ASP A 23 13.23 3.05 0.55
N ARG A 24 12.84 2.22 1.52
CA ARG A 24 11.99 2.66 2.65
C ARG A 24 12.72 3.46 3.72
N GLN A 25 14.06 3.38 3.75
CA GLN A 25 14.91 4.02 4.74
C GLN A 25 15.40 5.38 4.26
N CYS A 26 15.19 5.73 2.99
CA CYS A 26 15.64 7.03 2.48
C CYS A 26 15.14 8.26 3.28
N PRO A 27 13.91 8.27 3.86
CA PRO A 27 13.47 9.42 4.67
C PRO A 27 14.24 9.54 5.98
N GLN A 28 14.84 8.43 6.47
CA GLN A 28 15.67 8.42 7.67
C GLN A 28 17.08 8.92 7.39
N HIS A 29 17.53 8.80 6.14
CA HIS A 29 18.87 9.18 5.68
C HIS A 29 18.89 10.50 4.91
N ASP A 30 17.71 11.09 4.65
CA ASP A 30 17.52 12.33 3.88
C ASP A 30 18.14 12.24 2.48
N ASP A 31 18.05 11.06 1.86
CA ASP A 31 18.63 10.76 0.54
C ASP A 31 17.59 10.28 -0.48
N CYS A 32 16.29 10.50 -0.21
CA CYS A 32 15.20 10.19 -1.15
C CYS A 32 15.26 11.03 -2.43
N CYS A 33 14.73 10.50 -3.54
CA CYS A 33 14.44 11.35 -4.70
C CYS A 33 13.33 12.35 -4.38
N ASP A 34 13.34 13.51 -5.05
CA ASP A 34 12.36 14.59 -4.82
C ASP A 34 10.91 14.14 -4.99
N ASP A 35 10.67 13.19 -5.89
CA ASP A 35 9.36 12.63 -6.18
C ASP A 35 9.01 11.40 -5.34
N TYR A 36 9.87 10.99 -4.40
CA TYR A 36 9.63 9.83 -3.52
C TYR A 36 8.33 9.98 -2.75
N GLY A 37 8.08 11.16 -2.16
CA GLY A 37 6.84 11.45 -1.45
C GLY A 37 5.62 11.24 -2.37
N HIS A 38 5.64 11.86 -3.53
CA HIS A 38 4.52 11.80 -4.46
C HIS A 38 4.32 10.41 -5.10
N LEU A 39 5.39 9.67 -5.39
CA LEU A 39 5.29 8.40 -6.13
C LEU A 39 5.27 7.17 -5.24
N CYS A 40 6.06 7.20 -4.16
CA CYS A 40 6.24 6.06 -3.28
C CYS A 40 5.52 6.21 -1.95
N THR A 41 5.17 7.43 -1.55
CA THR A 41 4.35 7.66 -0.36
C THR A 41 2.88 7.91 -0.64
N ASP A 42 2.42 8.00 -1.89
CA ASP A 42 0.96 8.05 -2.17
C ASP A 42 0.24 6.71 -1.87
N LEU A 43 0.98 5.59 -1.81
CA LEU A 43 0.50 4.36 -1.16
C LEU A 43 0.42 4.47 0.38
N TYR A 44 1.07 5.49 0.96
CA TYR A 44 1.27 5.73 2.38
C TYR A 44 0.65 7.05 2.87
N SER A 45 -0.04 7.81 2.01
CA SER A 45 -0.79 9.04 2.35
C SER A 45 -1.98 8.77 3.29
N ALA A 46 -2.24 7.50 3.57
CA ALA A 46 -3.26 6.98 4.44
C ALA A 46 -2.64 6.07 5.52
N PRO A 47 -1.76 6.55 6.43
CA PRO A 47 -1.21 5.70 7.48
C PRO A 47 -2.33 5.11 8.37
N ASN A 48 -3.45 5.84 8.46
CA ASN A 48 -4.66 5.45 9.20
C ASN A 48 -5.78 4.90 8.30
N SER A 49 -5.52 4.64 7.01
CA SER A 49 -6.54 4.24 6.06
C SER A 49 -6.03 3.16 5.09
N CYS A 50 -6.94 2.35 4.56
CA CYS A 50 -6.64 1.29 3.60
C CYS A 50 -6.67 1.73 2.14
N GLN A 51 -6.85 3.01 1.86
CA GLN A 51 -6.84 3.53 0.50
C GLN A 51 -5.50 3.23 -0.17
N GLY A 52 -5.52 2.35 -1.18
CA GLY A 52 -4.33 1.89 -1.88
C GLY A 52 -3.45 0.90 -1.11
N ARG A 53 -3.85 0.46 0.10
CA ARG A 53 -3.05 -0.40 1.00
C ARG A 53 -3.61 -1.81 1.18
N CYS A 54 -4.71 -2.17 0.53
CA CYS A 54 -5.28 -3.51 0.66
C CYS A 54 -4.26 -4.60 0.32
N ARG A 55 -4.18 -5.65 1.15
CA ARG A 55 -3.22 -6.76 1.05
C ARG A 55 -1.76 -6.35 1.23
N GLU A 56 -1.50 -5.25 1.93
CA GLU A 56 -0.13 -4.89 2.31
C GLU A 56 0.57 -6.00 3.11
N ALA A 57 1.90 -5.98 3.11
CA ALA A 57 2.67 -6.77 4.05
C ALA A 57 2.54 -6.18 5.46
N TYR A 58 2.67 -7.03 6.48
CA TYR A 58 2.77 -6.56 7.86
C TYR A 58 4.01 -5.68 8.06
N ASP A 59 3.82 -4.55 8.72
CA ASP A 59 4.89 -3.61 9.10
C ASP A 59 4.61 -3.04 10.49
N LYS A 60 5.40 -3.46 11.49
CA LYS A 60 5.24 -3.02 12.88
C LYS A 60 5.27 -1.50 13.11
N HIS A 61 5.73 -0.72 12.13
CA HIS A 61 5.79 0.74 12.23
C HIS A 61 4.47 1.41 11.80
N HIS A 62 3.53 0.68 11.19
CA HIS A 62 2.24 1.24 10.84
C HIS A 62 1.32 1.31 12.07
N PRO A 63 0.50 2.38 12.18
CA PRO A 63 -0.46 2.50 13.27
C PRO A 63 -1.65 1.53 13.09
N CYS A 64 -1.91 1.08 11.86
CA CYS A 64 -2.92 0.10 11.51
C CYS A 64 -2.55 -0.63 10.21
N HIS A 65 -3.23 -1.75 9.96
CA HIS A 65 -2.94 -2.68 8.90
C HIS A 65 -4.11 -2.95 7.97
N CYS A 66 -3.78 -3.21 6.71
CA CYS A 66 -4.76 -3.48 5.65
C CYS A 66 -4.59 -4.86 5.01
N ASN A 67 -4.04 -5.80 5.78
CA ASN A 67 -3.79 -7.17 5.37
C ASN A 67 -4.90 -8.12 5.87
N GLU A 68 -5.03 -9.29 5.27
CA GLU A 68 -6.11 -10.26 5.60
C GLU A 68 -6.08 -10.75 7.05
N ARG A 69 -4.93 -10.64 7.71
CA ARG A 69 -4.72 -11.08 9.09
C ARG A 69 -4.99 -9.96 10.10
N CYS A 70 -5.23 -8.72 9.67
CA CYS A 70 -5.36 -7.61 10.62
C CYS A 70 -6.53 -7.83 11.60
N ARG A 71 -7.61 -8.47 11.13
CA ARG A 71 -8.77 -8.82 11.98
C ARG A 71 -8.42 -9.82 13.08
N LYS A 72 -7.45 -10.70 12.81
CA LYS A 72 -6.97 -11.67 13.79
C LYS A 72 -6.13 -11.00 14.88
N PHE A 73 -5.41 -9.92 14.55
CA PHE A 73 -4.55 -9.20 15.46
C PHE A 73 -5.20 -7.96 16.08
N GLY A 74 -6.37 -7.55 15.57
CA GLY A 74 -7.09 -6.36 16.04
C GLY A 74 -6.40 -5.05 15.66
N ASP A 75 -5.58 -5.08 14.61
CA ASP A 75 -4.77 -3.94 14.15
C ASP A 75 -5.24 -3.39 12.80
N CYS A 76 -6.46 -3.70 12.35
CA CYS A 76 -6.98 -3.16 11.08
C CYS A 76 -7.15 -1.64 11.10
N CYS A 77 -6.98 -0.97 9.95
CA CYS A 77 -7.41 0.42 9.81
C CYS A 77 -8.95 0.51 9.87
N GLU A 78 -9.48 1.66 10.28
CA GLU A 78 -10.91 1.87 10.52
C GLU A 78 -11.76 1.63 9.26
N ASP A 79 -11.20 1.94 8.08
CA ASP A 79 -11.84 1.78 6.78
C ASP A 79 -11.53 0.44 6.09
N PHE A 80 -10.90 -0.51 6.78
CA PHE A 80 -10.52 -1.79 6.21
C PHE A 80 -11.71 -2.56 5.64
N ASP A 81 -12.80 -2.69 6.38
CA ASP A 81 -13.97 -3.44 5.88
C ASP A 81 -14.65 -2.70 4.72
N SER A 82 -14.66 -1.37 4.73
CA SER A 82 -15.24 -0.54 3.67
C SER A 82 -14.43 -0.57 2.36
N LEU A 83 -13.10 -0.65 2.44
CA LEU A 83 -12.20 -0.59 1.26
C LEU A 83 -11.65 -1.95 0.83
N CYS A 84 -11.44 -2.87 1.76
CA CYS A 84 -10.81 -4.17 1.51
C CYS A 84 -11.69 -5.37 1.91
N GLY A 85 -12.81 -5.15 2.63
CA GLY A 85 -13.66 -6.20 3.19
C GLY A 85 -14.32 -7.11 2.15
N ASP A 86 -14.45 -6.65 0.91
CA ASP A 86 -15.07 -7.42 -0.19
C ASP A 86 -14.14 -8.47 -0.81
N HIS A 87 -12.83 -8.40 -0.58
CA HIS A 87 -11.85 -9.34 -1.14
C HIS A 87 -11.82 -10.72 -0.44
N GLY A 88 -12.81 -11.02 0.40
CA GLY A 88 -12.99 -12.29 1.10
C GLY A 88 -13.95 -13.27 0.44
N GLN A 89 -14.52 -12.97 -0.73
CA GLN A 89 -15.36 -13.91 -1.47
C GLN A 89 -15.05 -13.84 -2.96
N SER A 90 -14.22 -14.76 -3.44
CA SER A 90 -14.38 -15.26 -4.81
C SER A 90 -15.73 -16.00 -4.88
N ALA A 91 -16.80 -15.24 -5.08
CA ALA A 91 -17.96 -15.69 -5.81
C ALA A 91 -18.09 -14.73 -6.99
N PRO A 92 -18.23 -15.21 -8.24
CA PRO A 92 -18.65 -14.32 -9.30
C PRO A 92 -19.95 -13.68 -8.83
N SER A 93 -20.05 -12.36 -8.91
CA SER A 93 -21.32 -11.65 -8.90
C SER A 93 -22.07 -12.10 -10.15
N ILE A 94 -22.59 -13.31 -10.09
CA ILE A 94 -23.63 -13.76 -10.98
C ILE A 94 -24.84 -12.99 -10.47
N SER A 95 -25.06 -11.85 -11.11
CA SER A 95 -26.33 -11.15 -11.08
C SER A 95 -27.35 -12.10 -11.72
N ILE A 96 -27.81 -13.12 -10.99
CA ILE A 96 -29.11 -13.72 -11.28
C ILE A 96 -30.10 -12.63 -10.90
N ALA A 97 -30.41 -11.78 -11.87
CA ALA A 97 -31.63 -11.02 -11.85
C ALA A 97 -32.78 -12.02 -11.73
N PRO A 98 -33.71 -11.85 -10.77
CA PRO A 98 -34.94 -12.59 -10.82
C PRO A 98 -35.78 -12.04 -11.98
N ASP A 99 -36.46 -12.99 -12.64
CA ASP A 99 -37.73 -12.84 -13.38
C ASP A 99 -37.73 -12.83 -14.92
N THR A 100 -38.75 -13.57 -15.42
CA THR A 100 -39.56 -13.38 -16.64
C THR A 100 -39.27 -14.20 -17.92
N TRP A 101 -39.80 -15.44 -17.98
CA TRP A 101 -40.91 -15.91 -18.86
C TRP A 101 -41.11 -17.42 -18.64
#